data_AF-A0A7S2E5C3-F1
#
_entry.id   AF-A0A7S2E5C3-F1
#
_cell.length_a   1.000
_cell.length_b   1.000
_cell.length_c   1.000
_cell.angle_alpha   90.00
_cell.angle_beta   90.00
_cell.angle_gamma   90.00
#
_symmetry.space_group_name_H-M   'P 1'
#
loop_
_entity.id
_entity.type
_entity.pdbx_description
1 polymer ?
#
loop_
_entity_poly.entity_id
_entity_poly.type
_entity_poly.pdbx_seq_one_letter_code
_entity_poly.pdbx_strand_id
1 'polypeptide(L)'
;KDDAYIEDLKFLRTLADQALENDPIVGYSGYMPFTREGNWRKCMGGECPIGNLFTDAIRWMTNSDIAILNSGGLRGPGWDAGPVRVSDIYGALPFINNLCTGVMSGVSVFRMFNYSTAVA
;
A
#
# COMPACT_ATOMS: atom_id res chain seq x y z
N LYS A 1 -4.90 34.11 -15.26
CA LYS A 1 -4.58 32.78 -15.86
C LYS A 1 -4.19 33.08 -17.28
N ASP A 2 -2.94 32.78 -17.61
CA ASP A 2 -2.32 33.05 -18.91
C ASP A 2 -2.41 31.80 -19.81
N ASP A 3 -1.84 31.90 -21.01
CA ASP A 3 -1.86 30.81 -21.99
C ASP A 3 -1.07 29.59 -21.49
N ALA A 4 0.04 29.81 -20.77
CA ALA A 4 0.82 28.74 -20.15
C ALA A 4 -0.03 27.90 -19.18
N TYR A 5 -0.83 28.54 -18.33
CA TYR A 5 -1.77 27.84 -17.45
C TYR A 5 -2.78 26.96 -18.21
N ILE A 6 -3.26 27.42 -19.37
CA ILE A 6 -4.21 26.66 -20.19
C ILE A 6 -3.52 25.46 -20.86
N GLU A 7 -2.27 25.62 -21.31
CA GLU A 7 -1.48 24.52 -21.87
C GLU A 7 -1.17 23.45 -20.83
N ASP A 8 -0.74 23.84 -19.63
CA ASP A 8 -0.50 22.91 -18.52
C ASP A 8 -1.76 22.12 -18.16
N LEU A 9 -2.93 22.77 -18.15
CA LEU A 9 -4.20 22.09 -17.92
C LEU A 9 -4.52 21.04 -19.00
N LYS A 10 -4.24 21.35 -20.27
CA LYS A 10 -4.45 20.39 -21.37
C LYS A 10 -3.49 19.22 -21.22
N PHE A 11 -2.22 19.49 -20.93
CA PHE A 11 -1.20 18.47 -20.72
C PHE A 11 -1.57 17.52 -19.58
N LEU A 12 -1.95 18.06 -18.41
CA LEU A 12 -2.36 17.26 -17.25
C LEU A 12 -3.60 16.40 -17.55
N ARG A 13 -4.56 16.91 -18.34
CA ARG A 13 -5.73 16.13 -18.76
C ARG A 13 -5.34 14.98 -19.69
N THR A 14 -4.49 15.23 -20.68
CA THR A 14 -3.99 14.17 -21.56
C THR A 14 -3.29 13.07 -20.78
N LEU A 15 -2.47 13.42 -19.78
CA LEU A 15 -1.84 12.43 -18.90
C LEU A 15 -2.86 11.66 -18.06
N ALA A 16 -3.91 12.32 -17.56
CA ALA A 16 -4.98 11.66 -16.82
C ALA A 16 -5.77 10.67 -17.70
N ASP A 17 -6.09 11.06 -18.93
CA ASP A 17 -6.78 10.19 -19.91
C ASP A 17 -5.91 8.97 -20.23
N GLN A 18 -4.61 9.17 -20.50
CA GLN A 18 -3.65 8.08 -20.71
C GLN A 18 -3.52 7.16 -19.50
N ALA A 19 -3.54 7.71 -18.28
CA ALA A 19 -3.49 6.90 -17.06
C ALA A 19 -4.73 6.02 -16.91
N LEU A 20 -5.92 6.56 -17.21
CA LEU A 20 -7.18 5.80 -17.20
C LEU A 20 -7.20 4.68 -18.25
N GLU A 21 -6.66 4.95 -19.44
CA GLU A 21 -6.51 3.94 -20.49
C GLU A 21 -5.52 2.82 -20.09
N ASN A 22 -4.55 3.12 -19.23
CA ASN A 22 -3.50 2.20 -18.77
C ASN A 22 -3.73 1.69 -17.33
N ASP A 23 -4.98 1.55 -16.90
CA ASP A 23 -5.33 1.06 -15.56
C ASP A 23 -6.03 -0.32 -15.59
N PRO A 24 -5.29 -1.40 -15.90
CA PRO A 24 -5.90 -2.72 -16.07
C PRO A 24 -6.39 -3.31 -14.74
N ILE A 25 -7.37 -4.21 -14.83
CA ILE A 25 -7.82 -5.03 -13.69
C ILE A 25 -6.74 -6.06 -13.40
N VAL A 26 -6.25 -6.10 -12.15
CA VAL A 26 -5.22 -7.04 -11.67
C VAL A 26 -5.81 -8.18 -10.85
N GLY A 27 -7.06 -8.06 -10.42
CA GLY A 27 -7.73 -9.10 -9.64
C GLY A 27 -9.13 -8.71 -9.22
N TYR A 28 -9.68 -9.48 -8.28
CA TYR A 28 -10.99 -9.25 -7.70
C TYR A 28 -10.93 -9.38 -6.19
N SER A 29 -11.51 -8.41 -5.50
CA SER A 29 -11.70 -8.43 -4.05
C SER A 29 -13.09 -9.01 -3.75
N GLY A 30 -13.15 -9.93 -2.78
CA GLY A 30 -14.43 -10.43 -2.25
C GLY A 30 -15.10 -9.40 -1.33
N TYR A 31 -14.32 -8.82 -0.42
CA TYR A 31 -14.65 -7.69 0.45
C TYR A 31 -13.40 -7.38 1.30
N MET A 32 -12.81 -6.19 1.15
CA MET A 32 -11.61 -5.81 1.90
C MET A 32 -11.58 -4.32 2.31
N PRO A 33 -12.68 -3.71 2.78
CA PRO A 33 -12.61 -2.37 3.33
C PRO A 33 -12.05 -2.40 4.77
N PHE A 34 -11.57 -1.26 5.23
CA PHE A 34 -11.23 -1.10 6.63
C PHE A 34 -12.47 -1.17 7.54
N THR A 35 -12.37 -2.02 8.57
CA THR A 35 -13.39 -2.18 9.60
C THR A 35 -13.39 -1.07 10.66
N ARG A 36 -12.31 -0.32 10.78
CA ARG A 36 -12.16 0.72 11.82
C ARG A 36 -12.62 2.09 11.31
N GLU A 37 -13.36 2.82 12.14
CA GLU A 37 -13.77 4.19 11.85
C GLU A 37 -12.64 5.20 12.06
N GLY A 38 -12.72 6.32 11.35
CA GLY A 38 -11.74 7.40 11.40
C GLY A 38 -10.91 7.56 10.13
N ASN A 39 -10.01 8.52 10.24
CA ASN A 39 -9.22 9.12 9.17
C ASN A 39 -8.17 8.17 8.53
N TRP A 40 -7.59 8.58 7.39
CA TRP A 40 -6.69 7.91 6.39
C TRP A 40 -5.49 7.10 6.92
N ARG A 41 -5.34 6.98 8.24
CA ARG A 41 -4.27 6.28 8.95
C ARG A 41 -4.78 5.05 9.69
N LYS A 42 -5.79 4.38 9.14
CA LYS A 42 -6.46 3.26 9.80
C LYS A 42 -5.51 2.08 10.11
N CYS A 43 -4.50 1.79 9.27
CA CYS A 43 -3.47 0.77 9.56
C CYS A 43 -2.51 1.18 10.69
N MET A 44 -2.44 2.46 11.08
CA MET A 44 -1.57 2.87 12.19
C MET A 44 -2.14 2.46 13.55
N GLY A 45 -3.42 2.10 13.60
CA GLY A 45 -4.08 1.68 14.83
C GLY A 45 -3.93 0.19 15.15
N GLY A 46 -3.25 -0.60 14.31
CA GLY A 46 -3.10 -2.04 14.43
C GLY A 46 -3.23 -2.74 13.07
N GLU A 47 -3.40 -4.06 13.10
CA GLU A 47 -3.58 -4.88 11.90
C GLU A 47 -4.76 -4.40 11.04
N CYS A 48 -4.60 -4.51 9.73
CA CYS A 48 -5.56 -4.03 8.74
C CYS A 48 -5.55 -4.92 7.50
N PRO A 49 -6.68 -5.03 6.77
CA PRO A 49 -6.78 -5.94 5.63
C PRO A 49 -5.73 -5.69 4.54
N ILE A 50 -5.51 -4.43 4.14
CA ILE A 50 -4.45 -4.09 3.17
C ILE A 50 -3.06 -4.35 3.76
N GLY A 51 -2.82 -4.07 5.04
CA GLY A 51 -1.53 -4.32 5.68
C GLY A 51 -1.15 -5.80 5.64
N ASN A 52 -2.11 -6.67 5.94
CA ASN A 52 -1.95 -8.12 5.82
C ASN A 52 -1.63 -8.51 4.38
N LEU A 53 -2.46 -8.08 3.42
CA LEU A 53 -2.29 -8.44 2.01
C LEU A 53 -0.91 -8.05 1.46
N PHE A 54 -0.50 -6.79 1.66
CA PHE A 54 0.77 -6.30 1.15
C PHE A 54 1.96 -6.96 1.86
N THR A 55 1.88 -7.15 3.19
CA THR A 55 2.97 -7.81 3.94
C THR A 55 3.10 -9.28 3.58
N ASP A 56 1.98 -9.99 3.39
CA ASP A 56 1.97 -11.38 2.92
C ASP A 56 2.50 -11.50 1.49
N ALA A 57 2.15 -10.56 0.60
CA ALA A 57 2.68 -10.53 -0.76
C ALA A 57 4.21 -10.37 -0.75
N ILE A 58 4.75 -9.50 0.12
CA ILE A 58 6.20 -9.35 0.31
C ILE A 58 6.79 -10.68 0.78
N ARG A 59 6.24 -11.27 1.85
CA ARG A 59 6.71 -12.55 2.42
C ARG A 59 6.74 -13.67 1.38
N TRP A 60 5.67 -13.77 0.58
CA TRP A 60 5.53 -14.76 -0.48
C TRP A 60 6.55 -14.54 -1.61
N MET A 61 6.66 -13.31 -2.11
CA MET A 61 7.60 -12.94 -3.18
C MET A 61 9.06 -13.19 -2.79
N THR A 62 9.41 -12.93 -1.54
CA THR A 62 10.77 -13.09 -1.03
C THR A 62 11.05 -14.48 -0.45
N ASN A 63 10.07 -15.37 -0.43
CA ASN A 63 10.13 -16.68 0.22
C ASN A 63 10.72 -16.62 1.64
N SER A 64 10.28 -15.63 2.42
CA SER A 64 10.78 -15.37 3.78
C SER A 64 9.86 -15.96 4.84
N ASP A 65 10.41 -16.29 6.01
CA ASP A 65 9.62 -16.79 7.15
C ASP A 65 8.72 -15.69 7.73
N ILE A 66 9.22 -14.45 7.76
CA ILE A 66 8.51 -13.25 8.23
C ILE A 66 8.73 -12.09 7.27
N ALA A 67 7.75 -11.21 7.17
CA ALA A 67 7.88 -9.91 6.51
C ALA A 67 7.31 -8.82 7.41
N ILE A 68 7.83 -7.60 7.26
CA ILE A 68 7.44 -6.45 8.07
C ILE A 68 7.24 -5.27 7.15
N LEU A 69 6.08 -4.65 7.25
CA LEU A 69 5.73 -3.41 6.57
C LEU A 69 5.21 -2.41 7.58
N ASN A 70 5.78 -1.21 7.60
CA ASN A 70 5.31 -0.17 8.49
C ASN A 70 3.98 0.40 7.98
N SER A 71 3.00 0.51 8.88
CA SER A 71 1.67 1.05 8.57
C SER A 71 1.68 2.49 8.04
N GLY A 72 2.73 3.26 8.32
CA GLY A 72 2.91 4.61 7.80
C GLY A 72 3.10 4.70 6.29
N GLY A 73 3.51 3.61 5.64
CA GLY A 73 3.61 3.52 4.18
C GLY A 73 2.25 3.29 3.49
N LEU A 74 1.25 2.78 4.22
CA LEU A 74 -0.04 2.40 3.65
C LEU A 74 -1.02 3.57 3.58
N ARG A 75 -1.88 3.56 2.58
CA ARG A 75 -2.88 4.59 2.27
C ARG A 75 -4.21 3.95 1.85
N GLY A 76 -5.25 4.78 1.81
CA GLY A 76 -6.57 4.40 1.31
C GLY A 76 -7.46 3.64 2.30
N PRO A 77 -8.74 3.44 1.96
CA PRO A 77 -9.75 2.78 2.79
C PRO A 77 -9.87 1.27 2.57
N GLY A 78 -8.96 0.65 1.81
CA GLY A 78 -9.12 -0.72 1.33
C GLY A 78 -9.96 -0.77 0.06
N TRP A 79 -10.42 -1.95 -0.33
CA TRP A 79 -11.17 -2.17 -1.57
C TRP A 79 -12.50 -2.86 -1.29
N ASP A 80 -13.56 -2.33 -1.91
CA ASP A 80 -14.87 -2.97 -1.88
C ASP A 80 -14.85 -4.30 -2.64
N ALA A 81 -15.97 -5.02 -2.60
CA ALA A 81 -16.17 -6.19 -3.43
C ALA A 81 -16.17 -5.78 -4.91
N GLY A 82 -15.41 -6.48 -5.76
CA GLY A 82 -15.37 -6.21 -7.19
C GLY A 82 -13.95 -6.18 -7.78
N PRO A 83 -13.80 -5.61 -8.99
CA PRO A 83 -12.51 -5.56 -9.67
C PRO A 83 -11.53 -4.65 -8.93
N VAL A 84 -10.28 -5.10 -8.81
CA VAL A 84 -9.15 -4.33 -8.28
C VAL A 84 -8.25 -3.99 -9.45
N ARG A 85 -7.88 -2.71 -9.59
CA ARG A 85 -7.04 -2.20 -10.67
C ARG A 85 -5.62 -1.90 -10.22
N VAL A 86 -4.73 -1.60 -11.17
CA VAL A 86 -3.35 -1.19 -10.86
C VAL A 86 -3.32 0.08 -10.01
N SER A 87 -4.18 1.04 -10.32
CA SER A 87 -4.34 2.29 -9.57
C SER A 87 -4.73 2.06 -8.11
N ASP A 88 -5.54 1.03 -7.82
CA ASP A 88 -5.91 0.63 -6.47
C ASP A 88 -4.70 0.13 -5.67
N ILE A 89 -3.80 -0.63 -6.31
CA ILE A 89 -2.55 -1.11 -5.70
C ILE A 89 -1.62 0.07 -5.39
N TYR A 90 -1.37 0.95 -6.37
CA TYR A 90 -0.53 2.14 -6.17
C TYR A 90 -1.16 3.13 -5.18
N GLY A 91 -2.49 3.24 -5.16
CA GLY A 91 -3.21 4.06 -4.21
C GLY A 91 -3.03 3.58 -2.77
N ALA A 92 -2.85 2.27 -2.55
CA ALA A 92 -2.64 1.67 -1.24
C ALA A 92 -1.19 1.72 -0.75
N LEU A 93 -0.20 1.54 -1.63
CA LEU A 93 1.23 1.65 -1.30
C LEU A 93 1.96 2.55 -2.34
N PRO A 94 1.80 3.89 -2.24
CA PRO A 94 2.23 4.82 -3.30
C PRO A 94 3.72 5.12 -3.32
N PHE A 95 4.47 4.64 -2.32
CA PHE A 95 5.88 4.94 -2.18
C PHE A 95 6.73 3.90 -2.91
N ILE A 96 7.71 4.38 -3.67
CA ILE A 96 8.64 3.56 -4.45
C ILE A 96 9.73 3.02 -3.51
N ASN A 97 9.32 2.22 -2.54
CA ASN A 97 10.22 1.56 -1.61
C ASN A 97 10.88 0.35 -2.29
N ASN A 98 12.12 0.05 -1.91
CA ASN A 98 12.79 -1.17 -2.32
C ASN A 98 12.52 -2.30 -1.31
N LEU A 99 12.34 -3.52 -1.81
CA LEU A 99 12.29 -4.70 -0.96
C LEU A 99 13.70 -5.07 -0.51
N CYS A 100 13.87 -5.27 0.79
CA CYS A 100 15.12 -5.71 1.40
C CYS A 100 14.88 -7.03 2.14
N THR A 101 15.78 -7.99 1.97
CA THR A 101 15.74 -9.28 2.66
C THR A 101 17.04 -9.50 3.42
N GLY A 102 16.98 -10.33 4.46
CA GLY A 102 18.13 -10.68 5.28
C GLY A 102 17.82 -11.84 6.21
N VAL A 103 18.87 -12.45 6.75
CA VAL A 103 18.76 -13.56 7.72
C VAL A 103 19.13 -13.04 9.10
N MET A 104 18.30 -13.36 10.09
CA MET A 104 18.50 -12.98 11.49
C MET A 104 18.30 -14.20 12.39
N SER A 105 19.02 -14.24 13.51
CA SER A 105 18.73 -15.23 14.56
C SER A 105 17.39 -14.92 15.23
N GLY A 106 16.73 -15.94 15.78
CA GLY A 106 15.49 -15.76 16.53
C GLY A 106 15.62 -14.76 17.69
N VAL A 107 16.77 -14.70 18.35
CA VAL A 107 17.06 -13.72 19.42
C VAL A 107 17.08 -12.29 18.86
N SER A 108 17.67 -12.08 17.69
CA SER A 108 17.69 -10.75 17.06
C SER A 108 16.30 -10.33 16.60
N VAL A 109 15.50 -11.27 16.06
CA VAL A 109 14.09 -11.02 15.70
C VAL A 109 13.28 -10.63 16.94
N PHE A 110 13.43 -11.38 18.04
CA PHE A 110 12.77 -11.07 19.31
C PHE A 110 13.14 -9.68 19.84
N ARG A 111 14.44 -9.32 19.81
CA ARG A 111 14.91 -8.00 20.24
C ARG A 111 14.34 -6.87 19.38
N MET A 112 14.31 -7.08 18.06
CA MET A 112 13.73 -6.12 17.12
C MET A 112 12.25 -5.89 17.43
N PHE A 113 11.45 -6.96 17.59
CA PHE A 113 10.04 -6.80 17.95
C PHE A 113 9.87 -6.11 19.30
N ASN A 114 10.60 -6.53 20.33
CA ASN A 114 10.53 -5.91 21.65
C ASN A 114 10.86 -4.41 21.59
N TYR A 115 11.84 -3.99 20.79
CA TYR A 115 12.13 -2.57 20.58
C TYR A 115 11.01 -1.85 19.82
N SER A 116 10.53 -2.43 18.72
CA SER A 116 9.52 -1.82 17.84
C SER A 116 8.13 -1.73 18.47
N THR A 117 7.78 -2.61 19.41
CA THR A 117 6.46 -2.64 20.06
C THR A 117 6.45 -1.99 21.45
N ALA A 118 7.61 -1.68 22.04
CA ALA A 118 7.69 -1.11 23.38
C ALA A 118 7.16 0.32 23.51
N VAL A 119 6.82 0.99 22.40
CA VAL A 119 6.42 2.40 22.36
C VAL A 119 4.91 2.60 22.12
N ALA A 120 4.10 1.56 22.39
CA ALA A 120 2.64 1.64 22.28
C ALA A 120 2.00 2.28 23.52
#